data_AF-A0A817KT32-F1
#
_entry.id   AF-A0A817KT32-F1
#
_cell.length_a   1.000
_cell.length_b   1.000
_cell.length_c   1.000
_cell.angle_alpha   90.00
_cell.angle_beta   90.00
_cell.angle_gamma   90.00
#
_symmetry.space_group_name_H-M   'P 1'
#
loop_
_entity.id
_entity.type
_entity.pdbx_description
1 polymer ?
#
loop_
_entity_poly.entity_id
_entity_poly.type
_entity_poly.pdbx_seq_one_letter_code
_entity_poly.pdbx_strand_id
1 'polypeptide(L)'
;MKAAEIKPYLEEKYAFLSGAIDKKGYLIITFPSSASIEKLSSEDLKKLLIYLASINSSNGDPRFTFIVDMRQRTWENCKHIFKVLQEQFPYKIEHVYIVKPDGFWDKHKISLGMSKYTFE
;
A
#
# COMPACT_ATOMS: atom_id res chain seq x y z
N MET A 1 -5.75 -18.20 3.77
CA MET A 1 -6.91 -17.28 3.70
C MET A 1 -7.57 -17.45 2.35
N LYS A 2 -8.89 -17.61 2.28
CA LYS A 2 -9.63 -17.79 1.02
C LYS A 2 -10.10 -16.44 0.49
N ALA A 3 -10.16 -16.31 -0.83
CA ALA A 3 -10.64 -15.09 -1.49
C ALA A 3 -12.05 -14.68 -1.01
N ALA A 4 -12.92 -15.65 -0.73
CA ALA A 4 -14.28 -15.43 -0.25
C ALA A 4 -14.35 -14.63 1.06
N GLU A 5 -13.35 -14.77 1.94
CA GLU A 5 -13.30 -14.12 3.25
C GLU A 5 -12.96 -12.63 3.16
N ILE A 6 -12.26 -12.23 2.10
CA ILE A 6 -11.84 -10.84 1.86
C ILE A 6 -12.47 -10.23 0.61
N LYS A 7 -13.43 -10.94 -0.01
CA LYS A 7 -14.12 -10.53 -1.24
C LYS A 7 -14.63 -9.08 -1.18
N PRO A 8 -15.26 -8.61 -0.08
CA PRO A 8 -15.72 -7.22 0.00
C PRO A 8 -14.59 -6.20 -0.21
N TYR A 9 -13.39 -6.52 0.30
CA TYR A 9 -12.22 -5.64 0.20
C TYR A 9 -11.61 -5.63 -1.20
N LEU A 10 -11.67 -6.78 -1.89
CA LEU A 10 -11.23 -6.92 -3.27
C LEU A 10 -12.18 -6.21 -4.24
N GLU A 11 -13.50 -6.36 -4.05
CA GLU A 11 -14.53 -5.72 -4.89
C GLU A 11 -14.48 -4.20 -4.78
N GLU A 12 -14.25 -3.67 -3.57
CA GLU A 12 -14.06 -2.23 -3.32
C GLU A 12 -12.69 -1.71 -3.79
N LYS A 13 -11.77 -2.61 -4.16
CA LYS A 13 -10.43 -2.31 -4.69
C LYS A 13 -9.61 -1.41 -3.76
N TYR A 14 -9.66 -1.64 -2.44
CA TYR A 14 -8.84 -0.91 -1.47
C TYR A 14 -7.34 -1.01 -1.78
N ALA A 15 -6.89 -2.19 -2.22
CA ALA A 15 -5.59 -2.46 -2.80
C ALA A 15 -5.72 -3.62 -3.79
N PHE A 16 -4.84 -3.65 -4.79
CA PHE A 16 -4.82 -4.73 -5.78
C PHE A 16 -3.41 -4.98 -6.31
N LEU A 17 -3.16 -6.20 -6.80
CA LEU A 17 -1.97 -6.50 -7.60
C LEU A 17 -2.15 -5.90 -8.98
N SER A 18 -1.21 -5.05 -9.39
CA SER A 18 -1.28 -4.39 -10.71
C SER A 18 -1.05 -5.35 -11.88
N GLY A 19 -0.67 -6.60 -11.62
CA GLY A 19 -0.19 -7.54 -12.64
C GLY A 19 1.20 -7.19 -13.19
N ALA A 20 1.79 -6.08 -12.73
CA ALA A 20 3.11 -5.63 -13.08
C ALA A 20 4.14 -6.15 -12.08
N ILE A 21 5.36 -6.32 -12.59
CA ILE A 21 6.56 -6.65 -11.83
C ILE A 21 7.52 -5.48 -12.04
N ASP A 22 8.19 -5.03 -10.98
CA ASP A 22 9.19 -3.99 -11.10
C ASP A 22 10.48 -4.51 -11.77
N LYS A 23 11.46 -3.62 -11.99
CA LYS A 23 12.73 -3.98 -12.64
C LYS A 23 13.57 -5.00 -11.85
N LYS A 24 13.31 -5.16 -10.55
CA LYS A 24 14.02 -6.09 -9.65
C LYS A 24 13.30 -7.44 -9.53
N GLY A 25 12.14 -7.59 -10.17
CA GLY A 25 11.36 -8.83 -10.12
C GLY A 25 10.29 -8.85 -9.01
N TYR A 26 10.01 -7.72 -8.36
CA TYR A 26 9.08 -7.66 -7.23
C TYR A 26 7.67 -7.25 -7.65
N LEU A 27 6.68 -7.79 -6.94
CA LEU A 27 5.27 -7.55 -7.24
C LEU A 27 4.87 -6.13 -6.87
N ILE A 28 4.01 -5.55 -7.70
CA ILE A 28 3.48 -4.21 -7.47
C ILE A 28 2.07 -4.29 -6.87
N ILE A 29 1.92 -3.79 -5.65
CA ILE A 29 0.62 -3.62 -4.98
C ILE A 29 0.25 -2.13 -5.04
N THR A 30 -0.93 -1.85 -5.60
CA THR A 30 -1.41 -0.47 -5.78
C THR A 30 -2.61 -0.18 -4.89
N PHE A 31 -2.55 0.96 -4.21
CA PHE A 31 -3.66 1.62 -3.53
C PHE A 31 -4.20 2.72 -4.45
N PRO A 32 -5.38 2.54 -5.07
CA PRO A 32 -5.93 3.54 -5.99
C PRO A 32 -6.49 4.73 -5.22
N SER A 33 -6.56 5.90 -5.87
CA SER A 33 -7.15 7.11 -5.28
C SER A 33 -8.64 6.99 -5.00
N SER A 34 -9.36 6.16 -5.75
CA SER A 34 -10.82 6.02 -5.70
C SER A 34 -11.37 5.26 -4.49
N ALA A 35 -10.54 4.45 -3.81
CA ALA A 35 -11.06 3.62 -2.73
C ALA A 35 -11.23 4.42 -1.42
N SER A 36 -12.27 4.14 -0.64
CA SER A 36 -12.52 4.79 0.67
C SER A 36 -11.74 4.13 1.81
N ILE A 37 -10.40 4.10 1.73
CA ILE A 37 -9.56 3.33 2.66
C ILE A 37 -9.71 3.74 4.12
N GLU A 38 -10.21 4.95 4.38
CA GLU A 38 -10.60 5.45 5.70
C GLU A 38 -11.69 4.62 6.40
N LYS A 39 -12.49 3.86 5.63
CA LYS A 39 -13.52 2.97 6.17
C LYS A 39 -12.97 1.60 6.56
N LEU A 40 -11.76 1.27 6.12
CA LEU A 40 -11.15 -0.04 6.35
C LEU A 40 -10.42 -0.03 7.69
N SER A 41 -10.67 -1.03 8.54
CA SER A 41 -9.93 -1.18 9.79
C SER A 41 -8.48 -1.57 9.50
N SER A 42 -7.56 -1.28 10.43
CA SER A 42 -6.17 -1.75 10.32
C SER A 42 -6.11 -3.26 10.12
N GLU A 43 -6.96 -4.02 10.83
CA GLU A 43 -6.97 -5.47 10.80
C GLU A 43 -7.45 -6.02 9.45
N ASP A 44 -8.44 -5.39 8.84
CA ASP A 44 -8.94 -5.79 7.52
C ASP A 44 -7.95 -5.41 6.41
N LEU A 45 -7.29 -4.26 6.55
CA LEU A 45 -6.19 -3.89 5.66
C LEU A 45 -5.04 -4.91 5.74
N LYS A 46 -4.69 -5.38 6.94
CA LYS A 46 -3.70 -6.44 7.13
C LYS A 46 -4.10 -7.72 6.41
N LYS A 47 -5.34 -8.20 6.60
CA LYS A 47 -5.86 -9.40 5.94
C LYS A 47 -5.81 -9.28 4.42
N LEU A 48 -6.24 -8.14 3.88
CA LEU A 48 -6.17 -7.86 2.44
C LEU A 48 -4.74 -7.96 1.92
N LEU A 49 -3.78 -7.32 2.59
CA LEU A 49 -2.39 -7.31 2.14
C LEU A 49 -1.73 -8.69 2.25
N ILE A 50 -1.98 -9.43 3.35
CA ILE A 50 -1.50 -10.81 3.51
C ILE A 50 -2.04 -11.70 2.38
N TYR A 51 -3.32 -11.56 2.04
CA TYR A 51 -3.89 -12.29 0.93
C TYR A 51 -3.22 -11.94 -0.40
N LEU A 52 -3.09 -10.65 -0.73
CA LEU A 52 -2.45 -10.22 -1.98
C LEU A 52 -1.00 -10.71 -2.07
N ALA A 53 -0.27 -10.66 -0.96
CA ALA A 53 1.09 -11.18 -0.86
C ALA A 53 1.19 -12.70 -1.07
N SER A 54 0.13 -13.45 -0.72
CA SER A 54 0.11 -14.92 -0.86
C SER A 54 -0.14 -15.43 -2.29
N ILE A 55 -0.64 -14.58 -3.19
CA ILE A 55 -1.09 -15.02 -4.53
C ILE A 55 0.07 -15.51 -5.42
N ASN A 56 1.31 -15.07 -5.18
CA ASN A 56 2.43 -15.35 -6.09
C ASN A 56 3.73 -15.72 -5.35
N SER A 57 3.62 -16.52 -4.28
CA SER A 57 4.76 -16.93 -3.45
C SER A 57 5.64 -18.02 -4.09
N SER A 58 5.80 -18.05 -5.41
CA SER A 58 6.36 -19.24 -6.08
C SER A 58 7.87 -19.40 -5.90
N ASN A 59 8.65 -18.36 -5.54
CA ASN A 59 10.12 -18.45 -5.55
C ASN A 59 10.85 -17.60 -4.47
N GLY A 60 10.67 -17.90 -3.17
CA GLY A 60 11.54 -17.36 -2.11
C GLY A 60 10.89 -16.32 -1.19
N ASP A 61 11.70 -15.40 -0.65
CA ASP A 61 11.23 -14.34 0.27
C ASP A 61 10.58 -13.19 -0.53
N PRO A 62 9.25 -13.03 -0.48
CA PRO A 62 8.56 -12.10 -1.35
C PRO A 62 8.81 -10.66 -0.89
N ARG A 63 9.35 -9.84 -1.81
CA ARG A 63 9.44 -8.39 -1.67
C ARG A 63 8.41 -7.71 -2.55
N PHE A 64 8.05 -6.49 -2.17
CA PHE A 64 6.96 -5.75 -2.77
C PHE A 64 7.34 -4.29 -3.02
N THR A 65 6.87 -3.80 -4.16
CA THR A 65 6.84 -2.37 -4.46
C THR A 65 5.40 -1.90 -4.30
N PHE A 66 5.20 -0.80 -3.57
CA PHE A 66 3.87 -0.22 -3.34
C PHE A 66 3.68 1.05 -4.15
N ILE A 67 2.49 1.23 -4.72
CA ILE A 67 2.05 2.49 -5.31
C ILE A 67 0.89 3.00 -4.48
N VAL A 68 1.00 4.21 -3.94
CA VAL A 68 -0.05 4.87 -3.17
C VAL A 68 -0.51 6.10 -3.92
N ASP A 69 -1.68 6.01 -4.57
CA ASP A 69 -2.28 7.14 -5.27
C ASP A 69 -3.08 8.01 -4.30
N MET A 70 -2.52 9.19 -4.01
CA MET A 70 -3.04 10.18 -3.09
C MET A 70 -3.70 11.38 -3.76
N ARG A 71 -3.92 11.37 -5.08
CA ARG A 71 -4.46 12.54 -5.81
C ARG A 71 -5.77 13.09 -5.24
N GLN A 72 -6.58 12.26 -4.59
CA GLN A 72 -7.85 12.62 -3.97
C GLN A 72 -7.89 12.32 -2.46
N ARG A 73 -6.73 12.17 -1.80
CA ARG A 73 -6.62 11.73 -0.40
C ARG A 73 -5.80 12.69 0.45
N THR A 74 -6.05 12.65 1.75
CA THR A 74 -5.26 13.41 2.73
C THR A 74 -4.00 12.64 3.17
N TRP A 75 -3.03 13.36 3.73
CA TRP A 75 -1.82 12.75 4.30
C TRP A 75 -2.13 11.78 5.45
N GLU A 76 -3.15 12.08 6.26
CA GLU A 76 -3.54 11.21 7.38
C GLU A 76 -4.01 9.82 6.92
N ASN A 77 -4.72 9.75 5.78
CA ASN A 77 -5.11 8.46 5.19
C ASN A 77 -3.88 7.65 4.77
N CYS A 78 -2.83 8.32 4.31
CA CYS A 78 -1.60 7.67 3.88
C CYS A 78 -0.77 7.16 5.08
N LYS A 79 -0.71 7.92 6.18
CA LYS A 79 -0.06 7.45 7.42
C LYS A 79 -0.63 6.12 7.92
N HIS A 80 -1.94 5.92 7.81
CA HIS A 80 -2.57 4.66 8.18
C HIS A 80 -2.04 3.49 7.35
N ILE A 81 -1.95 3.66 6.03
CA ILE A 81 -1.39 2.67 5.11
C ILE A 81 0.06 2.36 5.50
N PHE A 82 0.90 3.39 5.66
CA PHE A 82 2.31 3.20 6.03
C PHE A 82 2.49 2.48 7.35
N LYS A 83 1.67 2.81 8.37
CA LYS A 83 1.71 2.13 9.66
C LYS A 83 1.45 0.64 9.49
N VAL A 84 0.39 0.26 8.76
CA VAL A 84 0.07 -1.15 8.53
C VAL A 84 1.14 -1.86 7.69
N LEU A 85 1.66 -1.20 6.66
CA LEU A 85 2.75 -1.74 5.85
C LEU A 85 3.99 -2.04 6.69
N GLN A 86 4.42 -1.10 7.53
CA GLN A 86 5.58 -1.27 8.41
C GLN A 86 5.36 -2.40 9.43
N GLU A 87 4.15 -2.55 9.96
CA GLU A 87 3.80 -3.62 10.91
C GLU A 87 3.75 -5.02 10.26
N GLN A 88 3.34 -5.14 8.99
CA GLN A 88 3.10 -6.44 8.34
C GLN A 88 4.24 -6.90 7.43
N PHE A 89 4.94 -5.97 6.80
CA PHE A 89 5.99 -6.24 5.83
C PHE A 89 7.33 -5.64 6.27
N PRO A 90 7.76 -5.80 7.54
CA PRO A 90 9.06 -5.30 7.95
C PRO A 90 10.11 -5.97 7.05
N TYR A 91 10.97 -5.16 6.42
CA TYR A 91 12.06 -5.60 5.53
C TYR A 91 11.63 -6.27 4.21
N LYS A 92 10.33 -6.24 3.86
CA LYS A 92 9.79 -6.76 2.59
C LYS A 92 9.29 -5.68 1.63
N ILE A 93 9.35 -4.42 2.07
CA ILE A 93 9.02 -3.25 1.27
C ILE A 93 10.31 -2.80 0.60
N GLU A 94 10.39 -2.91 -0.73
CA GLU A 94 11.54 -2.41 -1.48
C GLU A 94 11.38 -0.91 -1.75
N HIS A 95 10.23 -0.50 -2.30
CA HIS A 95 9.96 0.89 -2.60
C HIS A 95 8.49 1.23 -2.35
N VAL A 96 8.22 2.47 -1.94
CA VAL A 96 6.86 3.02 -1.94
C VAL A 96 6.82 4.29 -2.78
N TYR A 97 6.05 4.25 -3.86
CA TYR A 97 5.82 5.39 -4.74
C TYR A 97 4.53 6.09 -4.37
N ILE A 98 4.60 7.39 -4.11
CA ILE A 98 3.43 8.21 -3.81
C ILE A 98 3.09 9.05 -5.04
N VAL A 99 1.89 8.84 -5.58
CA VAL A 99 1.33 9.73 -6.61
C VAL A 99 0.51 10.78 -5.91
N LYS A 100 0.77 12.06 -6.16
CA LYS A 100 0.09 13.16 -5.47
C LYS A 100 -0.20 14.31 -6.43
N PRO A 101 -1.13 15.23 -6.11
CA PRO A 101 -1.38 16.39 -6.97
C PRO A 101 -0.24 17.41 -6.85
N ASP A 102 0.02 18.16 -7.93
CA ASP A 102 1.22 18.99 -8.07
C ASP A 102 1.36 20.03 -6.95
N GLY A 103 0.30 20.80 -6.65
CA GLY A 103 0.29 21.85 -5.61
C GLY A 103 0.29 21.36 -4.16
N PHE A 104 0.42 20.06 -3.92
CA PHE A 104 0.49 19.48 -2.58
C PHE A 104 1.81 19.81 -1.85
N TRP A 105 2.93 19.90 -2.57
CA TRP A 105 4.21 20.31 -1.97
C TRP A 105 4.22 21.82 -1.64
N ASP A 106 3.44 22.62 -2.36
CA ASP A 106 3.47 24.08 -2.25
C ASP A 106 2.55 24.62 -1.14
N LYS A 107 1.38 24.01 -0.94
CA LYS A 107 0.39 24.51 0.03
C LYS A 107 0.65 24.14 1.49
N HIS A 108 1.52 23.17 1.73
CA HIS A 108 1.92 22.82 3.08
C HIS A 108 3.40 22.50 3.05
N LYS A 109 4.20 23.25 3.83
CA LYS A 109 5.34 22.65 4.54
C LYS A 109 4.78 21.56 5.45
N ILE A 110 4.31 20.46 4.86
CA ILE A 110 4.08 19.23 5.59
C ILE A 110 5.48 18.90 6.07
N SER A 111 5.71 19.08 7.37
CA SER A 111 6.77 18.36 8.05
C SER A 111 6.48 16.90 7.78
N LEU A 112 7.00 16.43 6.65
CA LEU A 112 7.14 15.04 6.31
C LEU A 112 7.98 14.49 7.46
N GLY A 113 7.32 14.00 8.50
CA GLY A 113 7.92 13.14 9.52
C GLY A 113 8.37 11.81 8.91
N MET A 114 8.86 11.82 7.66
CA MET A 114 9.53 10.74 6.97
C MET A 114 10.75 10.27 7.77
N SER A 115 11.31 11.11 8.64
CA SER A 115 12.34 10.70 9.61
C SER A 115 11.87 9.64 10.62
N LYS A 116 10.55 9.37 10.73
CA LYS A 116 10.02 8.22 11.51
C LYS A 116 9.86 6.93 10.72
N TYR A 117 9.95 6.98 9.39
CA TYR A 117 9.71 5.81 8.53
C TYR A 117 10.96 5.55 7.70
N THR A 118 11.75 4.55 8.11
CA THR A 118 12.90 4.07 7.36
C THR A 118 12.44 3.06 6.32
N PHE A 119 12.57 3.44 5.04
CA PHE A 119 12.53 2.53 3.90
C PHE A 119 13.94 2.54 3.31
N GLU A 120 14.60 1.38 3.25
CA GLU A 120 15.93 1.24 2.63
C GLU A 120 15.85 1.23 1.10
#